data_AF-A0A0Q3LJS2-F1
#
_entry.id   AF-A0A0Q3LJS2-F1
#
_cell.length_a   1.000
_cell.length_b   1.000
_cell.length_c   1.000
_cell.angle_alpha   90.00
_cell.angle_beta   90.00
_cell.angle_gamma   90.00
#
_symmetry.space_group_name_H-M   'P 1'
#
loop_
_entity.id
_entity.type
_entity.pdbx_description
1 polymer ?
#
loop_
_entity_poly.entity_id
_entity_poly.type
_entity_poly.pdbx_seq_one_letter_code
_entity_poly.pdbx_strand_id
1 'polypeptide(L)'
;MVESGAGAGDLLLHDFERILHDDPNIDEVGFLHPTQMDSLPLLGSNKSPYLWCSDHKLAISTHVLPDLYRAARQAHSKAATTSPSADAPALIMLHSKALLILCPDSFTAWNSRKKVLSADHNLTQLEAELQFCALILSYALKNESTWSHRRWVITKLAQSHQDMPQIIDKESVLVKQIAEKSKMNYRAWRHRCWLIPYMKPKQVLDELNKSIKWGELHVADNCCFHYRRTTAVKRTEEIPFTGSQKLIYCGRRNCGGMRCSSDATKGESPCGPIVGSSHSGGCNVCSAMRKPACQRRSPWQTSS
;
A
#
# COMPACT_ATOMS: atom_id res chain seq x y z
N MET A 1 -46.05 -10.05 -6.49
CA MET A 1 -45.38 -11.30 -6.09
C MET A 1 -44.35 -11.61 -7.15
N VAL A 2 -43.09 -11.29 -6.90
CA VAL A 2 -41.97 -11.69 -7.77
C VAL A 2 -41.11 -12.61 -6.92
N GLU A 3 -41.45 -13.89 -6.96
CA GLU A 3 -40.49 -14.94 -6.60
C GLU A 3 -39.47 -14.98 -7.75
N SER A 4 -38.38 -14.21 -7.59
CA SER A 4 -37.21 -14.35 -8.44
C SER A 4 -36.57 -15.69 -8.10
N GLY A 5 -36.80 -16.71 -8.93
CA GLY A 5 -35.96 -17.90 -8.92
C GLY A 5 -34.50 -17.45 -9.02
N ALA A 6 -33.67 -17.90 -8.06
CA ALA A 6 -32.26 -17.52 -8.01
C ALA A 6 -31.62 -17.78 -9.38
N GLY A 7 -31.05 -16.74 -9.99
CA GLY A 7 -30.37 -16.91 -11.28
C GLY A 7 -29.20 -17.88 -11.11
N ALA A 8 -28.77 -18.56 -12.18
CA ALA A 8 -27.60 -19.44 -12.13
C ALA A 8 -26.35 -18.74 -11.53
N GLY A 9 -26.23 -17.42 -11.73
CA GLY A 9 -25.18 -16.60 -11.11
C GLY A 9 -25.31 -16.41 -9.60
N ASP A 10 -26.53 -16.36 -9.05
CA ASP A 10 -26.75 -16.24 -7.60
C ASP A 10 -26.41 -17.54 -6.87
N LEU A 11 -26.73 -18.70 -7.48
CA LEU A 11 -26.33 -20.01 -6.96
C LEU A 11 -24.81 -20.16 -6.98
N LEU A 12 -24.16 -19.75 -8.08
CA LEU A 12 -22.71 -19.78 -8.20
C LEU A 12 -22.03 -18.87 -7.15
N LEU A 13 -22.58 -17.67 -6.93
CA LEU A 13 -22.08 -16.77 -5.89
C LEU A 13 -22.23 -17.40 -4.51
N HIS A 14 -23.37 -18.03 -4.22
CA HIS A 14 -23.60 -18.69 -2.94
C HIS A 14 -22.58 -19.81 -2.68
N ASP A 15 -22.30 -20.66 -3.69
CA ASP A 15 -21.27 -21.69 -3.58
C ASP A 15 -19.88 -21.09 -3.37
N PHE A 16 -19.57 -20.00 -4.07
CA PHE A 16 -18.29 -19.30 -3.92
C PHE A 16 -18.14 -18.72 -2.50
N GLU A 17 -19.17 -18.05 -2.00
CA GLU A 17 -19.19 -17.48 -0.66
C GLU A 17 -19.10 -18.54 0.44
N ARG A 18 -19.76 -19.69 0.24
CA ARG A 18 -19.65 -20.85 1.12
C ARG A 18 -18.21 -21.37 1.19
N ILE A 19 -17.53 -21.53 0.05
CA ILE A 19 -16.11 -21.92 0.04
C ILE A 19 -15.25 -20.93 0.82
N LEU A 20 -15.45 -19.62 0.63
CA LEU A 20 -14.71 -18.57 1.34
C LEU A 20 -15.00 -18.49 2.83
N HIS A 21 -16.14 -19.04 3.27
CA HIS A 21 -16.55 -19.15 4.66
C HIS A 21 -15.98 -20.43 5.30
N ASP A 22 -16.08 -21.56 4.61
CA ASP A 22 -15.63 -22.88 5.08
C ASP A 22 -14.10 -22.94 5.21
N ASP A 23 -13.37 -22.26 4.31
CA ASP A 23 -11.93 -22.10 4.38
C ASP A 23 -11.53 -20.62 4.53
N PRO A 24 -11.36 -20.13 5.78
CA PRO A 24 -10.93 -18.75 6.01
C PRO A 24 -9.44 -18.53 5.73
N ASN A 25 -8.64 -19.60 5.58
CA ASN A 25 -7.18 -19.54 5.49
C ASN A 25 -6.66 -19.60 4.05
N ILE A 26 -7.54 -19.49 3.04
CA ILE A 26 -7.15 -19.46 1.64
C ILE A 26 -6.04 -18.43 1.43
N ASP A 27 -4.90 -18.86 0.90
CA ASP A 27 -3.68 -18.07 0.75
C ASP A 27 -3.28 -17.82 -0.71
N GLU A 28 -3.86 -18.58 -1.65
CA GLU A 28 -3.64 -18.45 -3.09
C GLU A 28 -4.94 -18.58 -3.89
N VAL A 29 -5.11 -17.73 -4.92
CA VAL A 29 -6.21 -17.84 -5.89
C VAL A 29 -5.66 -18.01 -7.31
N GLY A 30 -6.11 -19.05 -8.00
CA GLY A 30 -5.82 -19.32 -9.41
C GLY A 30 -7.05 -19.12 -10.30
N PHE A 31 -6.86 -18.48 -11.44
CA PHE A 31 -7.88 -18.39 -12.49
C PHE A 31 -7.50 -19.36 -13.62
N LEU A 32 -8.25 -20.46 -13.73
CA LEU A 32 -7.88 -21.58 -14.59
C LEU A 32 -8.83 -21.74 -15.76
N HIS A 33 -8.30 -22.11 -16.92
CA HIS A 33 -9.14 -22.50 -18.06
C HIS A 33 -9.89 -23.79 -17.72
N PRO A 34 -11.14 -24.01 -18.21
CA PRO A 34 -11.89 -25.25 -17.95
C PRO A 34 -11.09 -26.54 -18.16
N THR A 35 -10.26 -26.61 -19.22
CA THR A 35 -9.40 -27.77 -19.49
C THR A 35 -8.34 -28.04 -18.42
N GLN A 36 -7.87 -27.01 -17.72
CA GLN A 36 -6.95 -27.16 -16.60
C GLN A 36 -7.68 -27.61 -15.33
N MET A 37 -8.98 -27.33 -15.23
CA MET A 37 -9.80 -27.65 -14.06
C MET A 37 -10.10 -29.15 -13.93
N ASP A 38 -10.18 -29.84 -15.06
CA ASP A 38 -10.35 -31.29 -15.09
C ASP A 38 -9.12 -32.03 -14.55
N SER A 39 -7.93 -31.42 -14.66
CA SER A 39 -6.67 -32.00 -14.20
C SER A 39 -6.42 -31.88 -12.69
N LEU A 40 -7.25 -31.13 -11.95
CA LEU A 40 -7.07 -30.93 -10.52
C LEU A 40 -7.51 -32.15 -9.68
N PRO A 41 -6.77 -32.48 -8.61
CA PRO A 41 -7.04 -33.64 -7.77
C PRO A 41 -8.40 -33.53 -7.07
N LEU A 42 -9.07 -34.67 -6.93
CA LEU A 42 -10.44 -34.78 -6.38
C LEU A 42 -10.48 -35.10 -4.88
N LEU A 43 -9.40 -35.65 -4.32
CA LEU A 43 -9.42 -36.16 -2.95
C LEU A 43 -9.44 -35.02 -1.94
N GLY A 44 -10.49 -34.97 -1.12
CA GLY A 44 -10.64 -33.96 -0.06
C GLY A 44 -10.94 -32.54 -0.54
N SER A 45 -11.28 -32.35 -1.82
CA SER A 45 -11.62 -31.03 -2.37
C SER A 45 -13.13 -30.78 -2.39
N ASN A 46 -13.56 -29.57 -2.03
CA ASN A 46 -14.88 -29.07 -2.40
C ASN A 46 -14.83 -28.71 -3.89
N LYS A 47 -15.16 -29.66 -4.78
CA LYS A 47 -15.14 -29.46 -6.23
C LYS A 47 -16.55 -29.29 -6.78
N SER A 48 -16.82 -28.11 -7.31
CA SER A 48 -17.87 -27.88 -8.30
C SER A 48 -17.23 -27.88 -9.70
N PRO A 49 -17.99 -27.97 -10.81
CA PRO A 49 -17.41 -27.92 -12.16
C PRO A 49 -16.64 -26.63 -12.44
N TYR A 50 -16.85 -25.58 -11.63
CA TYR A 50 -16.30 -24.25 -11.87
C TYR A 50 -15.42 -23.73 -10.73
N LEU A 51 -15.52 -24.31 -9.53
CA LEU A 51 -14.79 -23.90 -8.33
C LEU A 51 -14.12 -25.12 -7.72
N TRP A 52 -12.86 -24.96 -7.33
CA TRP A 52 -12.10 -25.99 -6.63
C TRP A 52 -11.38 -25.36 -5.44
N CYS A 53 -11.43 -26.02 -4.29
CA CYS A 53 -10.72 -25.61 -3.09
C CYS A 53 -10.10 -26.82 -2.41
N SER A 54 -8.79 -26.79 -2.19
CA SER A 54 -8.04 -27.78 -1.43
C SER A 54 -6.71 -27.18 -0.95
N ASP A 55 -6.24 -27.58 0.23
CA ASP A 55 -4.95 -27.13 0.77
C ASP A 55 -4.81 -25.59 0.77
N HIS A 56 -5.87 -24.88 1.20
CA HIS A 56 -5.95 -23.42 1.22
C HIS A 56 -5.75 -22.73 -0.14
N LYS A 57 -5.85 -23.48 -1.24
CA LYS A 57 -5.75 -22.97 -2.61
C LYS A 57 -7.11 -22.99 -3.26
N LEU A 58 -7.51 -21.86 -3.79
CA LEU A 58 -8.78 -21.67 -4.47
C LEU A 58 -8.53 -21.53 -5.97
N ALA A 59 -9.20 -22.33 -6.79
CA ALA A 59 -9.18 -22.19 -8.22
C ALA A 59 -10.59 -21.89 -8.76
N ILE A 60 -10.66 -20.89 -9.64
CA ILE A 60 -11.90 -20.41 -10.26
C ILE A 60 -11.77 -20.59 -11.76
N SER A 61 -12.75 -21.25 -12.36
CA SER A 61 -12.83 -21.42 -13.81
C SER A 61 -13.05 -20.08 -14.51
N THR A 62 -12.24 -19.78 -15.52
CA THR A 62 -12.36 -18.53 -16.28
C THR A 62 -13.70 -18.40 -17.00
N HIS A 63 -14.36 -19.52 -17.31
CA HIS A 63 -15.66 -19.57 -17.96
C HIS A 63 -16.75 -18.85 -17.14
N VAL A 64 -16.70 -18.94 -15.81
CA VAL A 64 -17.76 -18.39 -14.95
C VAL A 64 -17.47 -17.00 -14.40
N LEU A 65 -16.28 -16.46 -14.65
CA LEU A 65 -15.87 -15.16 -14.11
C LEU A 65 -16.83 -14.01 -14.44
N PRO A 66 -17.36 -13.85 -15.67
CA PRO A 66 -18.27 -12.74 -15.97
C PRO A 66 -19.56 -12.79 -15.15
N ASP A 67 -20.14 -13.98 -14.97
CA ASP A 67 -21.40 -14.16 -14.27
C ASP A 67 -21.22 -14.09 -12.76
N LEU A 68 -20.15 -14.72 -12.24
CA LEU A 68 -19.79 -14.62 -10.83
C LEU A 68 -19.47 -13.18 -10.43
N TYR A 69 -18.72 -12.44 -11.26
CA TYR A 69 -18.45 -11.02 -11.02
C TYR A 69 -19.74 -10.19 -11.01
N ARG A 70 -20.65 -10.43 -11.98
CA ARG A 70 -21.92 -9.70 -12.05
C ARG A 70 -22.78 -9.97 -10.82
N ALA A 71 -22.89 -11.22 -10.40
CA ALA A 71 -23.62 -11.62 -9.19
C ALA A 71 -23.01 -10.98 -7.94
N ALA A 72 -21.69 -11.12 -7.73
CA ALA A 72 -20.98 -10.54 -6.58
C ALA A 72 -21.14 -9.01 -6.51
N ARG A 73 -21.04 -8.33 -7.66
CA ARG A 73 -21.23 -6.88 -7.74
C ARG A 73 -22.66 -6.47 -7.40
N GLN A 74 -23.67 -7.20 -7.89
CA GLN A 74 -25.07 -6.92 -7.58
C GLN A 74 -25.37 -7.18 -6.10
N ALA A 75 -24.89 -8.30 -5.53
CA ALA A 75 -25.06 -8.62 -4.11
C ALA A 75 -24.41 -7.57 -3.21
N HIS A 76 -23.16 -7.17 -3.51
CA HIS A 76 -22.48 -6.08 -2.80
C HIS A 76 -23.24 -4.76 -2.90
N SER A 77 -23.71 -4.39 -4.09
CA SER A 77 -24.50 -3.17 -4.28
C SER A 77 -25.79 -3.19 -3.49
N LYS A 78 -26.53 -4.31 -3.51
CA LYS A 78 -27.77 -4.49 -2.74
C LYS A 78 -27.49 -4.36 -1.24
N ALA A 79 -26.48 -5.04 -0.72
CA ALA A 79 -26.12 -4.96 0.70
C ALA A 79 -25.66 -3.55 1.11
N ALA A 80 -25.01 -2.80 0.22
CA ALA A 80 -24.57 -1.44 0.49
C ALA A 80 -25.67 -0.37 0.43
N THR A 81 -26.76 -0.61 -0.31
CA THR A 81 -27.88 0.34 -0.46
C THR A 81 -29.10 -0.01 0.38
N THR A 82 -29.20 -1.24 0.89
CA THR A 82 -30.33 -1.65 1.74
C THR A 82 -30.30 -0.89 3.07
N SER A 83 -31.49 -0.59 3.61
CA SER A 83 -31.64 0.05 4.92
C SER A 83 -30.82 -0.68 5.99
N PRO A 84 -30.24 0.05 6.97
CA PRO A 84 -29.37 -0.56 7.97
C PRO A 84 -30.13 -1.59 8.80
N SER A 85 -29.86 -2.87 8.51
CA SER A 85 -30.26 -4.01 9.33
C SER A 85 -29.10 -4.44 10.23
N ALA A 86 -29.38 -5.22 11.27
CA ALA A 86 -28.34 -5.76 12.16
C ALA A 86 -27.29 -6.59 11.40
N ASP A 87 -27.70 -7.29 10.34
CA ASP A 87 -26.84 -8.17 9.54
C ASP A 87 -26.10 -7.44 8.40
N ALA A 88 -26.44 -6.18 8.14
CA ALA A 88 -25.87 -5.41 7.02
C ALA A 88 -24.33 -5.38 7.03
N PRO A 89 -23.63 -5.18 8.17
CA PRO A 89 -22.17 -5.19 8.20
C PRO A 89 -21.57 -6.54 7.77
N ALA A 90 -22.15 -7.66 8.22
CA ALA A 90 -21.69 -9.00 7.89
C ALA A 90 -21.88 -9.30 6.39
N LEU A 91 -23.05 -8.97 5.84
CA LEU A 91 -23.33 -9.14 4.40
C LEU A 91 -22.43 -8.27 3.53
N ILE A 92 -22.17 -7.02 3.94
CA ILE A 92 -21.21 -6.14 3.26
C ILE A 92 -19.83 -6.78 3.24
N MET A 93 -19.35 -7.32 4.36
CA MET A 93 -18.03 -7.96 4.44
C MET A 93 -17.96 -9.24 3.61
N LEU A 94 -19.04 -10.03 3.58
CA LEU A 94 -19.14 -11.26 2.77
C LEU A 94 -19.08 -10.95 1.27
N HIS A 95 -20.03 -10.17 0.77
CA HIS A 95 -20.14 -9.87 -0.67
C HIS A 95 -18.95 -9.04 -1.18
N SER A 96 -18.40 -8.14 -0.36
CA SER A 96 -17.19 -7.41 -0.75
C SER A 96 -15.95 -8.30 -0.79
N LYS A 97 -15.83 -9.34 0.08
CA LYS A 97 -14.73 -10.33 0.01
C LYS A 97 -14.79 -11.06 -1.33
N ALA A 98 -15.95 -11.59 -1.69
CA ALA A 98 -16.18 -12.26 -2.97
C ALA A 98 -15.86 -11.33 -4.17
N LEU A 99 -16.40 -10.12 -4.17
CA LEU A 99 -16.19 -9.15 -5.24
C LEU A 99 -14.71 -8.75 -5.40
N LEU A 100 -13.98 -8.55 -4.31
CA LEU A 100 -12.59 -8.10 -4.33
C LEU A 100 -11.61 -9.19 -4.78
N ILE A 101 -11.92 -10.47 -4.54
CA ILE A 101 -11.15 -11.57 -5.14
C ILE A 101 -11.28 -11.53 -6.67
N LEU A 102 -12.47 -11.21 -7.20
CA LEU A 102 -12.71 -11.15 -8.64
C LEU A 102 -12.24 -9.84 -9.28
N CYS A 103 -12.33 -8.73 -8.54
CA CYS A 103 -12.03 -7.38 -8.99
C CYS A 103 -11.40 -6.55 -7.86
N PRO A 104 -10.07 -6.67 -7.65
CA PRO A 104 -9.37 -6.01 -6.55
C PRO A 104 -9.30 -4.47 -6.71
N ASP A 105 -9.65 -3.94 -7.89
CA ASP A 105 -9.72 -2.50 -8.16
C ASP A 105 -11.05 -1.85 -7.78
N SER A 106 -11.99 -2.60 -7.19
CA SER A 106 -13.26 -2.05 -6.72
C SER A 106 -13.07 -1.15 -5.49
N PHE A 107 -12.84 0.15 -5.74
CA PHE A 107 -12.74 1.17 -4.68
C PHE A 107 -13.98 1.21 -3.80
N THR A 108 -15.17 1.02 -4.39
CA THR A 108 -16.44 1.00 -3.63
C THR A 108 -16.45 -0.15 -2.63
N ALA A 109 -16.03 -1.36 -3.03
CA ALA A 109 -15.97 -2.50 -2.13
C ALA A 109 -14.97 -2.26 -1.00
N TRP A 110 -13.76 -1.80 -1.32
CA TRP A 110 -12.77 -1.44 -0.31
C TRP A 110 -13.28 -0.38 0.68
N ASN A 111 -14.02 0.62 0.19
CA ASN A 111 -14.58 1.67 1.03
C ASN A 111 -15.72 1.17 1.91
N SER A 112 -16.57 0.26 1.42
CA SER A 112 -17.59 -0.40 2.24
C SER A 112 -16.95 -1.16 3.40
N ARG A 113 -15.87 -1.91 3.15
CA ARG A 113 -15.12 -2.60 4.22
C ARG A 113 -14.56 -1.62 5.25
N LYS A 114 -13.92 -0.53 4.81
CA LYS A 114 -13.41 0.52 5.71
C LYS A 114 -14.51 1.12 6.59
N LYS A 115 -15.72 1.32 6.06
CA LYS A 115 -16.86 1.84 6.84
C LYS A 115 -17.26 0.86 7.94
N VAL A 116 -17.40 -0.42 7.61
CA VAL A 116 -17.74 -1.48 8.58
C VAL A 116 -16.68 -1.58 9.68
N LEU A 117 -15.41 -1.70 9.30
CA LEU A 117 -14.27 -1.84 10.22
C LEU A 117 -13.97 -0.57 11.05
N SER A 118 -14.45 0.59 10.61
CA SER A 118 -14.33 1.83 11.40
C SER A 118 -15.46 1.95 12.43
N ALA A 119 -16.56 1.23 12.25
CA ALA A 119 -17.65 1.19 13.22
C ALA A 119 -17.34 0.20 14.35
N ASP A 120 -16.83 -0.98 14.00
CA ASP A 120 -16.42 -2.03 14.92
C ASP A 120 -14.89 -2.08 15.01
N HIS A 121 -14.30 -1.51 16.07
CA HIS A 121 -12.84 -1.42 16.27
C HIS A 121 -12.24 -2.76 16.72
N ASN A 122 -12.54 -3.83 16.00
CA ASN A 122 -12.12 -5.19 16.32
C ASN A 122 -10.74 -5.50 15.73
N LEU A 123 -9.75 -5.71 16.60
CA LEU A 123 -8.36 -5.98 16.21
C LEU A 123 -8.22 -7.27 15.38
N THR A 124 -8.95 -8.32 15.73
CA THR A 124 -8.93 -9.61 15.01
C THR A 124 -9.43 -9.43 13.57
N GLN A 125 -10.44 -8.57 13.36
CA GLN A 125 -10.91 -8.26 12.00
C GLN A 125 -9.86 -7.50 11.20
N LEU A 126 -9.11 -6.58 11.80
CA LEU A 126 -8.01 -5.88 11.12
C LEU A 126 -6.86 -6.81 10.75
N GLU A 127 -6.54 -7.80 11.59
CA GLU A 127 -5.54 -8.83 11.24
C GLU A 127 -6.04 -9.72 10.09
N ALA A 128 -7.30 -10.13 10.11
CA ALA A 128 -7.92 -10.85 9.00
C ALA A 128 -7.91 -10.03 7.70
N GLU A 129 -8.05 -8.70 7.75
CA GLU A 129 -7.90 -7.84 6.57
C GLU A 129 -6.47 -7.84 6.01
N LEU A 130 -5.45 -7.94 6.87
CA LEU A 130 -4.07 -8.07 6.40
C LEU A 130 -3.87 -9.41 5.68
N GLN A 131 -4.45 -10.50 6.19
CA GLN A 131 -4.43 -11.79 5.50
C GLN A 131 -5.16 -11.71 4.16
N PHE A 132 -6.34 -11.08 4.14
CA PHE A 132 -7.11 -10.91 2.92
C PHE A 132 -6.37 -10.06 1.86
N CYS A 133 -5.69 -8.99 2.26
CA CYS A 133 -4.82 -8.25 1.37
C CYS A 133 -3.66 -9.09 0.83
N ALA A 134 -3.09 -9.97 1.66
CA ALA A 134 -2.01 -10.87 1.24
C ALA A 134 -2.50 -11.89 0.22
N LEU A 135 -3.70 -12.46 0.43
CA LEU A 135 -4.37 -13.32 -0.54
C LEU A 135 -4.53 -12.63 -1.89
N ILE A 136 -5.06 -11.40 -1.93
CA ILE A 136 -5.21 -10.66 -3.20
C ILE A 136 -3.85 -10.38 -3.85
N LEU A 137 -2.85 -10.02 -3.05
CA LEU A 137 -1.50 -9.76 -3.56
C LEU A 137 -0.78 -11.03 -4.05
N SER A 138 -1.24 -12.23 -3.70
CA SER A 138 -0.66 -13.49 -4.18
C SER A 138 -0.75 -13.62 -5.71
N TYR A 139 -1.87 -13.18 -6.31
CA TYR A 139 -2.11 -13.20 -7.76
C TYR A 139 -2.10 -11.81 -8.39
N ALA A 140 -2.44 -10.75 -7.63
CA ALA A 140 -2.48 -9.36 -8.10
C ALA A 140 -1.34 -8.51 -7.50
N LEU A 141 -0.09 -8.98 -7.64
CA LEU A 141 1.14 -8.47 -6.99
C LEU A 141 1.35 -6.93 -7.07
N LYS A 142 0.83 -6.26 -8.10
CA LYS A 142 1.00 -4.82 -8.36
C LYS A 142 -0.25 -3.99 -8.09
N ASN A 143 -1.31 -4.57 -7.54
CA ASN A 143 -2.59 -3.89 -7.34
C ASN A 143 -2.48 -2.76 -6.29
N GLU A 144 -2.60 -1.50 -6.74
CA GLU A 144 -2.44 -0.34 -5.85
C GLU A 144 -3.59 -0.19 -4.86
N SER A 145 -4.82 -0.56 -5.24
CA SER A 145 -6.00 -0.47 -4.37
C SER A 145 -5.83 -1.35 -3.12
N THR A 146 -5.31 -2.55 -3.30
CA THR A 146 -4.99 -3.50 -2.23
C THR A 146 -3.86 -2.99 -1.35
N TRP A 147 -2.76 -2.50 -1.95
CA TRP A 147 -1.67 -1.87 -1.18
C TRP A 147 -2.17 -0.65 -0.37
N SER A 148 -3.06 0.15 -0.94
CA SER A 148 -3.66 1.30 -0.28
C SER A 148 -4.53 0.89 0.91
N HIS A 149 -5.38 -0.13 0.74
CA HIS A 149 -6.19 -0.68 1.82
C HIS A 149 -5.31 -1.28 2.92
N ARG A 150 -4.27 -2.05 2.55
CA ARG A 150 -3.31 -2.62 3.52
C ARG A 150 -2.66 -1.54 4.39
N ARG A 151 -2.19 -0.43 3.78
CA ARG A 151 -1.65 0.72 4.55
C ARG A 151 -2.68 1.35 5.48
N TRP A 152 -3.94 1.44 5.03
CA TRP A 152 -5.02 1.94 5.87
C TRP A 152 -5.24 1.04 7.09
N VAL A 153 -5.26 -0.29 6.92
CA VAL A 153 -5.38 -1.25 8.03
C VAL A 153 -4.21 -1.12 9.01
N ILE A 154 -2.96 -1.07 8.51
CA ILE A 154 -1.77 -0.89 9.37
C ILE A 154 -1.83 0.43 10.14
N THR A 155 -2.32 1.51 9.51
CA THR A 155 -2.53 2.78 10.19
C THR A 155 -3.52 2.66 11.35
N LYS A 156 -4.59 1.88 11.18
CA LYS A 156 -5.56 1.59 12.24
C LYS A 156 -4.95 0.77 13.37
N LEU A 157 -4.19 -0.29 13.05
CA LEU A 157 -3.48 -1.09 14.05
C LEU A 157 -2.48 -0.24 14.85
N ALA A 158 -1.74 0.66 14.19
CA ALA A 158 -0.83 1.59 14.85
C ALA A 158 -1.55 2.53 15.83
N GLN A 159 -2.75 3.02 15.46
CA GLN A 159 -3.58 3.86 16.34
C GLN A 159 -4.11 3.09 17.55
N SER A 160 -4.31 1.77 17.41
CA SER A 160 -4.76 0.90 18.49
C SER A 160 -3.61 0.35 19.37
N HIS A 161 -2.41 0.94 19.31
CA HIS A 161 -1.24 0.57 20.11
C HIS A 161 -0.78 -0.89 19.96
N GLN A 162 -0.99 -1.49 18.78
CA GLN A 162 -0.45 -2.82 18.46
C GLN A 162 1.08 -2.83 18.37
N ASP A 163 1.67 -4.04 18.46
CA ASP A 163 3.11 -4.25 18.34
C ASP A 163 3.59 -4.00 16.89
N MET A 164 3.79 -2.72 16.56
CA MET A 164 4.25 -2.27 15.26
C MET A 164 5.53 -2.98 14.79
N PRO A 165 6.54 -3.22 15.64
CA PRO A 165 7.68 -4.05 15.28
C PRO A 165 7.32 -5.39 14.65
N GLN A 166 6.42 -6.16 15.28
CA GLN A 166 6.00 -7.47 14.78
C GLN A 166 5.26 -7.35 13.44
N ILE A 167 4.39 -6.35 13.31
CA ILE A 167 3.69 -6.07 12.05
C ILE A 167 4.72 -5.77 10.94
N ILE A 168 5.68 -4.87 11.20
CA ILE A 168 6.71 -4.48 10.22
C ILE A 168 7.56 -5.68 9.79
N ASP A 169 7.92 -6.58 10.72
CA ASP A 169 8.69 -7.78 10.37
C ASP A 169 7.89 -8.70 9.44
N LYS A 170 6.59 -8.90 9.71
CA LYS A 170 5.68 -9.64 8.80
C LYS A 170 5.56 -8.95 7.43
N GLU A 171 5.40 -7.63 7.41
CA GLU A 171 5.35 -6.84 6.16
C GLU A 171 6.64 -6.95 5.34
N SER A 172 7.79 -6.95 6.01
CA SER A 172 9.12 -7.08 5.41
C SER A 172 9.26 -8.44 4.70
N VAL A 173 8.76 -9.51 5.31
CA VAL A 173 8.70 -10.86 4.70
C VAL A 173 7.76 -10.88 3.50
N LEU A 174 6.55 -10.33 3.62
CA LEU A 174 5.58 -10.28 2.52
C LEU A 174 6.14 -9.53 1.30
N VAL A 175 6.71 -8.33 1.50
CA VAL A 175 7.29 -7.53 0.41
C VAL A 175 8.44 -8.29 -0.25
N LYS A 176 9.26 -8.99 0.53
CA LYS A 176 10.34 -9.83 0.00
C LYS A 176 9.77 -10.92 -0.93
N GLN A 177 8.80 -11.70 -0.46
CA GLN A 177 8.16 -12.76 -1.26
C GLN A 177 7.54 -12.21 -2.56
N ILE A 178 6.87 -11.05 -2.50
CA ILE A 178 6.28 -10.40 -3.67
C ILE A 178 7.37 -9.91 -4.64
N ALA A 179 8.48 -9.38 -4.13
CA ALA A 179 9.59 -8.92 -4.95
C ALA A 179 10.34 -10.09 -5.63
N GLU A 180 10.39 -11.27 -5.00
CA GLU A 180 10.92 -12.50 -5.61
C GLU A 180 10.03 -12.94 -6.79
N LYS A 181 8.70 -12.88 -6.65
CA LYS A 181 7.73 -13.25 -7.70
C LYS A 181 7.60 -12.21 -8.82
N SER A 182 7.77 -10.92 -8.53
CA SER A 182 7.62 -9.83 -9.50
C SER A 182 8.83 -8.90 -9.47
N LYS A 183 9.70 -9.05 -10.49
CA LYS A 183 10.84 -8.16 -10.71
C LYS A 183 10.41 -6.68 -10.73
N MET A 184 11.23 -5.83 -10.09
CA MET A 184 11.05 -4.37 -10.03
C MET A 184 9.65 -3.94 -9.57
N ASN A 185 9.09 -4.61 -8.55
CA ASN A 185 7.78 -4.23 -8.02
C ASN A 185 7.86 -2.94 -7.19
N TYR A 186 7.75 -1.81 -7.88
CA TYR A 186 7.74 -0.48 -7.24
C TYR A 186 6.69 -0.35 -6.14
N ARG A 187 5.52 -1.01 -6.29
CA ARG A 187 4.41 -0.91 -5.33
C ARG A 187 4.78 -1.53 -3.99
N ALA A 188 5.39 -2.73 -4.03
CA ALA A 188 5.86 -3.44 -2.85
C ALA A 188 7.00 -2.68 -2.14
N TRP A 189 8.00 -2.20 -2.88
CA TRP A 189 9.09 -1.41 -2.31
C TRP A 189 8.64 -0.04 -1.78
N ARG A 190 7.68 0.61 -2.45
CA ARG A 190 7.06 1.85 -1.96
C ARG A 190 6.28 1.62 -0.67
N HIS A 191 5.60 0.50 -0.53
CA HIS A 191 4.96 0.10 0.72
C HIS A 191 5.99 -0.04 1.86
N ARG A 192 7.13 -0.67 1.58
CA ARG A 192 8.23 -0.78 2.54
C ARG A 192 8.83 0.58 2.92
N CYS A 193 9.00 1.49 1.95
CA CYS A 193 9.37 2.89 2.25
C CYS A 193 8.35 3.57 3.17
N TRP A 194 7.06 3.34 2.94
CA TRP A 194 5.98 3.93 3.74
C TRP A 194 5.97 3.43 5.19
N LEU A 195 6.49 2.23 5.47
CA LEU A 195 6.61 1.68 6.82
C LEU A 195 7.75 2.30 7.66
N ILE A 196 8.72 2.95 7.02
CA ILE A 196 9.91 3.50 7.69
C ILE A 196 9.59 4.38 8.91
N PRO A 197 8.60 5.30 8.88
CA PRO A 197 8.26 6.11 10.04
C PRO A 197 7.77 5.33 11.26
N TYR A 198 7.33 4.08 11.10
CA TYR A 198 6.86 3.22 12.18
C TYR A 198 7.98 2.34 12.76
N MET A 199 9.16 2.30 12.14
CA MET A 199 10.27 1.44 12.53
C MET A 199 11.00 1.98 13.76
N LYS A 200 11.40 1.07 14.65
CA LYS A 200 12.38 1.39 15.70
C LYS A 200 13.79 1.51 15.09
N PRO A 201 14.73 2.25 15.71
CA PRO A 201 16.10 2.41 15.19
C PRO A 201 16.82 1.08 14.89
N LYS A 202 16.59 0.06 15.73
CA LYS A 202 17.12 -1.30 15.50
C LYS A 202 16.57 -1.91 14.21
N GLN A 203 15.26 -1.80 13.96
CA GLN A 203 14.64 -2.33 12.76
C GLN A 203 15.14 -1.60 11.50
N VAL A 204 15.35 -0.29 11.57
CA VAL A 204 15.96 0.48 10.46
C VAL A 204 17.34 -0.10 10.09
N LEU A 205 18.17 -0.42 11.10
CA LEU A 205 19.47 -1.04 10.88
C LEU A 205 19.35 -2.46 10.29
N ASP A 206 18.43 -3.27 10.82
CA ASP A 206 18.19 -4.62 10.33
C ASP A 206 17.71 -4.61 8.87
N GLU A 207 16.83 -3.68 8.51
CA GLU A 207 16.35 -3.49 7.14
C GLU A 207 17.45 -3.03 6.18
N LEU A 208 18.36 -2.16 6.63
CA LEU A 208 19.56 -1.81 5.84
C LEU A 208 20.43 -3.04 5.57
N ASN A 209 20.67 -3.88 6.57
CA ASN A 209 21.43 -5.11 6.40
C ASN A 209 20.74 -6.11 5.47
N LYS A 210 19.41 -6.29 5.61
CA LYS A 210 18.61 -7.12 4.69
C LYS A 210 18.69 -6.61 3.26
N SER A 211 18.67 -5.28 3.05
CA SER A 211 18.77 -4.69 1.70
C SER A 211 20.13 -4.90 1.03
N ILE A 212 21.23 -5.06 1.80
CA ILE A 212 22.55 -5.42 1.24
C ILE A 212 22.45 -6.82 0.63
N LYS A 213 22.04 -7.80 1.45
CA LYS A 213 21.91 -9.21 1.06
C LYS A 213 20.98 -9.37 -0.14
N TRP A 214 19.90 -8.58 -0.19
CA TRP A 214 19.00 -8.58 -1.35
C TRP A 214 19.70 -8.07 -2.62
N GLY A 215 20.42 -6.96 -2.52
CA GLY A 215 21.12 -6.32 -3.65
C GLY A 215 22.24 -7.17 -4.24
N GLU A 216 22.89 -8.02 -3.44
CA GLU A 216 23.89 -9.00 -3.90
C GLU A 216 23.30 -10.00 -4.92
N LEU A 217 22.04 -10.38 -4.75
CA LEU A 217 21.33 -11.31 -5.64
C LEU A 217 20.52 -10.60 -6.73
N HIS A 218 20.12 -9.34 -6.50
CA HIS A 218 19.20 -8.58 -7.34
C HIS A 218 19.80 -7.24 -7.79
N VAL A 219 20.95 -7.29 -8.45
CA VAL A 219 21.73 -6.10 -8.87
C VAL A 219 20.97 -5.11 -9.77
N ALA A 220 19.91 -5.56 -10.45
CA ALA A 220 19.07 -4.72 -11.32
C ALA A 220 17.81 -4.16 -10.62
N ASP A 221 17.58 -4.48 -9.34
CA ASP A 221 16.39 -4.02 -8.62
C ASP A 221 16.56 -2.59 -8.10
N ASN A 222 16.38 -1.63 -9.01
CA ASN A 222 16.40 -0.20 -8.73
C ASN A 222 15.41 0.22 -7.62
N CYS A 223 14.32 -0.53 -7.43
CA CYS A 223 13.32 -0.23 -6.41
C CYS A 223 13.87 -0.56 -5.01
N CYS A 224 14.60 -1.66 -4.85
CA CYS A 224 15.33 -1.97 -3.62
C CYS A 224 16.41 -0.93 -3.31
N PHE A 225 17.19 -0.50 -4.31
CA PHE A 225 18.21 0.54 -4.09
C PHE A 225 17.60 1.89 -3.68
N HIS A 226 16.44 2.24 -4.22
CA HIS A 226 15.67 3.38 -3.74
C HIS A 226 15.28 3.21 -2.27
N TYR A 227 14.68 2.06 -1.90
CA TYR A 227 14.31 1.75 -0.52
C TYR A 227 15.50 1.85 0.44
N ARG A 228 16.65 1.27 0.07
CA ARG A 228 17.90 1.35 0.83
C ARG A 228 18.31 2.80 1.08
N ARG A 229 18.30 3.64 0.03
CA ARG A 229 18.64 5.07 0.16
C ARG A 229 17.69 5.77 1.13
N THR A 230 16.39 5.57 1.00
CA THR A 230 15.40 6.18 1.90
C THR A 230 15.62 5.75 3.35
N THR A 231 15.87 4.46 3.59
CA THR A 231 16.12 3.91 4.92
C THR A 231 17.40 4.46 5.54
N ALA A 232 18.45 4.65 4.74
CA ALA A 232 19.72 5.22 5.20
C ALA A 232 19.57 6.69 5.63
N VAL A 233 18.81 7.49 4.87
CA VAL A 233 18.53 8.90 5.23
C VAL A 233 17.82 8.97 6.58
N LYS A 234 16.79 8.14 6.80
CA LYS A 234 16.08 8.10 8.09
C LYS A 234 17.03 7.80 9.26
N ARG A 235 17.96 6.85 9.07
CA ARG A 235 18.96 6.52 10.10
C ARG A 235 19.85 7.71 10.45
N THR A 236 20.25 8.51 9.46
CA THR A 236 21.11 9.68 9.69
C THR A 236 20.39 10.83 10.38
N GLU A 237 19.08 11.00 10.17
CA GLU A 237 18.27 12.03 10.84
C GLU A 237 18.08 11.72 12.34
N GLU A 238 18.14 10.45 12.74
CA GLU A 238 17.96 10.01 14.13
C GLU A 238 19.24 10.04 14.97
N ILE A 239 20.41 10.23 14.35
CA ILE A 239 21.67 10.41 15.06
C ILE A 239 21.79 11.90 15.40
N PRO A 240 21.77 12.30 16.69
CA PRO A 240 22.02 13.69 17.05
C PRO A 240 23.36 14.12 16.47
N PHE A 241 23.39 15.26 15.80
CA PHE A 241 24.63 15.82 15.28
C PHE A 241 25.51 16.22 16.47
N THR A 242 26.34 15.30 16.96
CA THR A 242 27.43 15.63 17.86
C THR A 242 28.44 16.39 17.02
N GLY A 243 28.43 17.72 17.13
CA GLY A 243 29.17 18.62 16.26
C GLY A 243 30.61 18.16 16.06
N SER A 244 30.96 17.85 14.81
CA SER A 244 32.32 17.84 14.20
C SER A 244 32.40 17.15 12.84
N GLN A 245 31.31 16.64 12.25
CA GLN A 245 31.37 16.05 10.91
C GLN A 245 30.34 16.64 9.96
N LYS A 246 30.73 17.68 9.21
CA LYS A 246 30.03 18.09 7.99
C LYS A 246 30.21 16.99 6.93
N LEU A 247 29.31 16.01 6.89
CA LEU A 247 29.09 15.25 5.66
C LEU A 247 28.17 16.07 4.77
N ILE A 248 28.72 16.60 3.67
CA ILE A 248 27.94 17.26 2.62
C ILE A 248 27.16 16.17 1.88
N TYR A 249 25.90 15.93 2.26
CA TYR A 249 24.98 15.18 1.41
C TYR A 249 24.41 16.14 0.37
N CYS A 250 24.98 16.14 -0.83
CA CYS A 250 24.42 16.86 -1.98
C CYS A 250 23.19 16.10 -2.51
N GLY A 251 22.06 16.26 -1.83
CA GLY A 251 20.76 15.94 -2.39
C GLY A 251 20.40 16.98 -3.44
N ARG A 252 20.60 16.68 -4.73
CA ARG A 252 20.08 17.51 -5.83
C ARG A 252 18.55 17.55 -5.73
N ARG A 253 18.03 18.58 -5.09
CA ARG A 253 16.75 19.17 -5.46
C ARG A 253 17.01 20.09 -6.66
N ASN A 254 16.16 19.99 -7.67
CA ASN A 254 16.18 20.82 -8.87
C ASN A 254 16.35 22.30 -8.50
N CYS A 255 17.54 22.84 -8.76
CA CYS A 255 17.78 24.26 -8.91
C CYS A 255 18.39 24.44 -10.30
N GLY A 256 17.77 25.31 -11.10
CA GLY A 256 18.20 25.67 -12.44
C GLY A 256 19.69 26.03 -12.49
N GLY A 257 20.32 25.71 -13.62
CA GLY A 257 21.76 25.65 -13.76
C GLY A 257 22.52 26.88 -13.29
N MET A 258 23.63 26.61 -12.60
CA MET A 258 24.87 27.37 -12.70
C MET A 258 26.01 26.44 -12.28
N ARG A 259 27.08 26.49 -13.06
CA ARG A 259 28.25 25.60 -13.00
C ARG A 259 29.13 26.07 -11.82
N CYS A 260 29.39 25.22 -10.83
CA CYS A 260 30.31 25.57 -9.74
C CYS A 260 31.75 25.21 -10.14
N SER A 261 32.60 26.23 -10.16
CA SER A 261 34.05 26.12 -10.36
C SER A 261 34.71 25.54 -9.10
N SER A 262 35.62 24.60 -9.30
CA SER A 262 36.50 24.03 -8.28
C SER A 262 37.61 25.01 -7.96
N ASP A 263 37.70 25.47 -6.70
CA ASP A 263 38.98 25.79 -6.04
C ASP A 263 38.75 26.09 -4.55
N ALA A 264 39.23 25.18 -3.70
CA ALA A 264 39.42 25.42 -2.28
C ALA A 264 40.54 24.51 -1.75
N THR A 265 41.76 25.03 -1.73
CA THR A 265 42.82 24.51 -0.86
C THR A 265 43.64 25.64 -0.25
N LYS A 266 44.01 25.42 1.02
CA LYS A 266 44.93 26.18 1.89
C LYS A 266 44.27 27.37 2.60
N GLY A 267 44.35 27.53 3.92
CA GLY A 267 45.25 26.94 4.91
C GLY A 267 45.69 28.07 5.85
N GLU A 268 45.20 27.99 7.09
CA GLU A 268 45.50 28.70 8.35
C GLU A 268 46.62 29.77 8.41
N SER A 269 46.33 30.89 9.08
CA SER A 269 47.11 31.40 10.23
C SER A 269 46.37 32.55 10.98
N PRO A 270 46.56 32.70 12.30
CA PRO A 270 45.78 33.61 13.16
C PRO A 270 46.49 34.95 13.41
N CYS A 271 45.75 36.05 13.49
CA CYS A 271 46.22 37.32 14.03
C CYS A 271 45.25 37.84 15.09
N GLY A 272 45.81 38.25 16.23
CA GLY A 272 45.13 38.69 17.44
C GLY A 272 44.47 40.09 17.37
N PRO A 273 44.07 40.64 18.53
CA PRO A 273 42.91 41.51 18.66
C PRO A 273 43.22 42.98 18.39
N ILE A 274 42.23 43.71 17.85
CA ILE A 274 42.20 45.17 17.85
C ILE A 274 40.85 45.64 18.38
N VAL A 275 40.92 46.40 19.46
CA VAL A 275 39.86 47.15 20.15
C VAL A 275 39.55 48.42 19.34
N GLY A 276 38.27 48.80 19.22
CA GLY A 276 37.92 50.17 18.78
C GLY A 276 36.51 50.38 18.23
N SER A 277 35.61 50.79 19.14
CA SER A 277 34.59 51.86 18.96
C SER A 277 33.53 51.80 17.84
N SER A 278 32.28 51.61 18.29
CA SER A 278 31.07 52.43 18.05
C SER A 278 30.78 53.02 16.66
N HIS A 279 29.60 52.70 16.12
CA HIS A 279 28.48 53.60 15.71
C HIS A 279 27.39 52.71 15.06
N SER A 280 26.29 52.40 15.76
CA SER A 280 24.99 53.10 15.72
C SER A 280 24.39 53.24 14.30
N GLY A 281 23.35 52.46 14.02
CA GLY A 281 22.57 52.57 12.79
C GLY A 281 21.39 51.60 12.77
N GLY A 282 20.49 51.74 13.75
CA GLY A 282 19.20 51.06 13.73
C GLY A 282 18.31 51.64 12.64
N CYS A 283 17.60 50.79 11.90
CA CYS A 283 16.51 51.20 11.02
C CYS A 283 15.27 50.38 11.37
N ASN A 284 14.38 51.02 12.13
CA ASN A 284 12.97 50.65 12.23
C ASN A 284 12.28 51.00 10.90
N VAL A 285 11.29 50.21 10.50
CA VAL A 285 9.90 50.62 10.21
C VAL A 285 9.21 49.51 9.41
N CYS A 286 8.31 48.80 10.10
CA CYS A 286 7.14 48.18 9.49
C CYS A 286 6.17 49.29 9.07
N SER A 287 5.70 49.30 7.81
CA SER A 287 4.27 49.44 7.47
C SER A 287 4.02 49.63 5.97
N ALA A 288 2.84 49.15 5.57
CA ALA A 288 2.03 49.51 4.40
C ALA A 288 2.21 48.77 3.06
N MET A 289 1.44 47.68 2.95
CA MET A 289 0.43 47.40 1.90
C MET A 289 0.73 47.82 0.43
N ARG A 290 0.70 46.83 -0.47
CA ARG A 290 -0.45 46.56 -1.38
C ARG A 290 -0.19 45.31 -2.23
N LYS A 291 -1.16 44.38 -2.24
CA LYS A 291 -1.25 43.24 -3.17
C LYS A 291 -1.62 43.73 -4.57
N PRO A 292 -1.05 43.20 -5.66
CA PRO A 292 -1.70 43.21 -6.95
C PRO A 292 -2.55 41.95 -7.13
N ALA A 293 -3.83 42.15 -7.45
CA ALA A 293 -4.72 41.13 -7.98
C ALA A 293 -4.28 40.78 -9.41
N CYS A 294 -4.24 39.49 -9.75
CA CYS A 294 -4.20 39.04 -11.14
C CYS A 294 -5.34 38.07 -11.38
N GLN A 295 -6.25 38.48 -12.27
CA GLN A 295 -7.52 37.88 -12.59
C GLN A 295 -7.37 36.61 -13.43
N ARG A 296 -8.34 35.70 -13.25
CA ARG A 296 -8.59 34.52 -14.10
C ARG A 296 -8.84 34.95 -15.55
N ARG A 297 -8.24 34.25 -16.51
CA ARG A 297 -8.77 34.13 -17.88
C ARG A 297 -9.17 32.68 -18.12
N SER A 298 -10.40 32.51 -18.60
CA SER A 298 -10.93 31.27 -19.20
C SER A 298 -11.54 31.61 -20.57
N PRO A 299 -11.67 30.61 -21.46
CA PRO A 299 -11.48 30.76 -22.90
C PRO A 299 -12.76 30.57 -23.71
N TRP A 300 -12.89 31.21 -24.87
CA TRP A 300 -13.79 30.86 -25.99
C TRP A 300 -13.16 31.43 -27.29
N GLN A 301 -12.72 30.60 -28.25
CA GLN A 301 -13.44 30.16 -29.48
C GLN A 301 -13.61 31.30 -30.50
N THR A 302 -13.42 31.20 -31.82
CA THR A 302 -13.47 30.09 -32.82
C THR A 302 -13.02 30.62 -34.20
N SER A 303 -12.60 29.73 -35.10
CA SER A 303 -12.76 29.74 -36.58
C SER A 303 -12.19 28.38 -37.04
N SER A 304 -12.87 27.41 -37.66
CA SER A 304 -14.17 27.29 -38.33
C SER A 304 -14.75 25.89 -38.05
#